data_AF-A0A959UTS8-F1
#
_entry.id   AF-A0A959UTS8-F1
#
_cell.length_a   1.000
_cell.length_b   1.000
_cell.length_c   1.000
_cell.angle_alpha   90.00
_cell.angle_beta   90.00
_cell.angle_gamma   90.00
#
_symmetry.space_group_name_H-M   'P 1'
#
loop_
_entity.id
_entity.type
_entity.pdbx_description
1 polymer ?
#
loop_
_entity_poly.entity_id
_entity_poly.type
_entity_poly.pdbx_seq_one_letter_code
_entity_poly.pdbx_strand_id
1 'polypeptide(L)' 'NGINSVRVNSPQDERYERKETAAGWSFNLRASNGQVIGTSEVYASVAAREKGIESVKANGPDSPVEDLT' A
#
# COMPACT_ATOMS: atom_id res chain seq x y z
N ASN A 1 -2.80 11.32 -11.75
CA ASN A 1 -3.79 10.23 -11.86
C ASN A 1 -3.53 9.04 -10.93
N GLY A 2 -2.28 8.60 -10.72
CA GLY A 2 -1.99 7.48 -9.82
C GLY A 2 -2.37 7.72 -8.35
N ILE A 3 -2.10 8.92 -7.83
CA ILE A 3 -2.26 9.21 -6.40
C ILE A 3 -3.73 9.31 -5.97
N ASN A 4 -4.61 9.86 -6.81
CA ASN A 4 -6.05 9.84 -6.51
C ASN A 4 -6.58 8.40 -6.43
N SER A 5 -6.00 7.50 -7.24
CA SER A 5 -6.24 6.06 -7.14
C SER A 5 -5.74 5.50 -5.81
N VAL A 6 -4.55 5.90 -5.33
CA VAL A 6 -4.05 5.49 -4.01
C VAL A 6 -5.03 5.92 -2.93
N ARG A 7 -5.49 7.18 -2.91
CA ARG A 7 -6.42 7.69 -1.88
C ARG A 7 -7.73 6.90 -1.79
N VAL A 8 -8.35 6.59 -2.93
CA VAL A 8 -9.65 5.86 -2.96
C VAL A 8 -9.52 4.36 -2.73
N ASN A 9 -8.36 3.77 -3.05
CA ASN A 9 -8.12 2.34 -2.85
C ASN A 9 -7.42 2.02 -1.51
N SER A 10 -6.71 2.99 -0.91
CA SER A 10 -6.03 2.84 0.38
C SER A 10 -6.90 2.33 1.51
N PRO A 11 -8.16 2.78 1.70
CA PRO A 11 -8.99 2.23 2.78
C PRO A 11 -9.47 0.79 2.52
N GLN A 12 -9.37 0.29 1.28
CA GLN A 12 -9.88 -1.03 0.91
C GLN A 12 -8.83 -2.12 1.13
N ASP A 13 -8.98 -2.90 2.20
CA ASP A 13 -8.08 -4.03 2.49
C ASP A 13 -7.95 -5.02 1.32
N GLU A 14 -9.05 -5.26 0.60
CA GLU A 14 -9.11 -6.18 -0.54
C GLU A 14 -8.16 -5.79 -1.69
N ARG A 15 -7.70 -4.53 -1.71
CA ARG A 15 -6.74 -4.03 -2.70
C ARG A 15 -5.29 -4.25 -2.28
N TYR A 16 -5.04 -4.68 -1.04
CA TYR A 16 -3.73 -5.03 -0.54
C TYR A 16 -3.42 -6.49 -0.83
N GLU A 17 -2.58 -6.71 -1.84
CA GLU A 17 -1.98 -8.00 -2.12
C GLU A 17 -0.84 -8.24 -1.12
N ARG A 18 -1.13 -8.99 -0.06
CA ARG A 18 -0.14 -9.44 0.91
C ARG A 18 0.81 -10.44 0.25
N LYS A 19 2.09 -10.11 0.23
CA LYS A 19 3.16 -10.96 -0.30
C LYS A 19 4.04 -11.46 0.82
N GLU A 20 4.42 -12.72 0.69
CA GLU A 20 5.38 -13.37 1.55
C GLU A 20 6.47 -13.94 0.66
N THR A 21 7.70 -13.56 0.96
CA THR A 21 8.89 -13.91 0.19
C THR A 21 9.94 -14.44 1.15
N ALA A 22 10.95 -15.15 0.64
CA ALA A 22 12.08 -15.59 1.47
C ALA A 22 12.83 -14.43 2.13
N ALA A 23 12.71 -13.21 1.58
CA ALA A 23 13.29 -12.00 2.16
C ALA A 23 12.45 -11.41 3.31
N GLY A 24 11.18 -11.79 3.44
CA GLY A 24 10.25 -11.27 4.44
C GLY A 24 8.85 -11.04 3.89
N TRP A 25 8.10 -10.15 4.55
CA TRP A 25 6.69 -9.87 4.27
C TRP A 25 6.52 -8.50 3.64
N SER A 26 5.81 -8.39 2.53
CA SER A 26 5.51 -7.11 1.88
C SER A 26 4.04 -7.06 1.46
N PHE A 27 3.59 -5.92 0.96
CA PHE A 27 2.26 -5.78 0.37
C PHE A 27 2.28 -4.85 -0.84
N ASN A 28 1.43 -5.15 -1.81
CA ASN A 28 1.23 -4.31 -2.98
C ASN A 28 -0.21 -3.77 -2.99
N LEU A 29 -0.37 -2.47 -3.23
CA LEU A 29 -1.67 -1.85 -3.42
C LEU A 29 -2.04 -1.85 -4.90
N ARG A 30 -3.18 -2.45 -5.25
CA ARG A 30 -3.71 -2.49 -6.62
C ARG A 30 -4.86 -1.51 -6.80
N ALA A 31 -4.76 -0.71 -7.85
CA ALA A 31 -5.87 0.12 -8.33
C ALA A 31 -6.98 -0.73 -8.94
N SER A 32 -8.14 -0.08 -9.18
CA SER A 32 -9.32 -0.70 -9.80
C SER A 32 -9.09 -1.13 -11.24
N ASN A 33 -8.07 -0.58 -11.89
CA ASN A 33 -7.62 -0.98 -13.22
C ASN A 33 -6.62 -2.17 -13.19
N GLY A 34 -6.36 -2.76 -12.02
CA GLY A 34 -5.42 -3.88 -11.86
C GLY A 34 -3.94 -3.49 -11.79
N GLN A 35 -3.63 -2.20 -11.94
CA GLN A 35 -2.27 -1.69 -11.90
C GLN A 35 -1.78 -1.57 -10.45
N VAL A 36 -0.52 -1.95 -10.21
CA VAL A 36 0.12 -1.72 -8.90
C VAL A 36 0.42 -0.22 -8.79
N ILE A 37 -0.19 0.41 -7.79
CA ILE A 37 -0.08 1.85 -7.52
C ILE A 37 0.73 2.15 -6.24
N GLY A 38 1.06 1.12 -5.48
CA GLY A 38 1.92 1.21 -4.32
C GLY A 38 2.56 -0.15 -4.01
N THR A 39 3.81 -0.12 -3.59
CA THR A 39 4.57 -1.31 -3.17
C THR A 39 5.19 -0.97 -1.83
N SER A 40 4.98 -1.81 -0.82
CA SER A 40 5.61 -1.62 0.48
C SER A 40 7.06 -2.08 0.46
N GLU A 41 7.82 -1.59 1.44
CA GLU A 41 9.09 -2.21 1.79
C GLU A 41 8.89 -3.64 2.33
N VAL A 42 9.97 -4.42 2.35
CA VAL A 42 10.00 -5.76 2.93
C VAL A 42 10.10 -5.63 4.45
N TYR A 43 9.08 -6.07 5.14
CA TYR A 43 9.03 -6.15 6.59
C TYR A 43 9.65 -7.45 7.10
N ALA A 44 10.24 -7.39 8.29
CA ALA A 44 10.81 -8.54 8.98
C ALA A 44 9.77 -9.37 9.77
N SER A 45 8.49 -8.98 9.79
CA SER A 45 7.42 -9.77 10.43
C SER A 45 6.04 -9.46 9.83
N VAL A 46 5.11 -10.42 9.99
CA VAL A 46 3.69 -10.24 9.63
C VAL A 46 3.07 -9.06 10.38
N ALA A 47 3.36 -8.91 11.67
CA ALA A 47 2.82 -7.81 12.48
C ALA A 47 3.27 -6.44 11.97
N ALA A 48 4.53 -6.32 11.51
CA ALA A 48 5.03 -5.08 10.90
C ALA A 48 4.34 -4.80 9.56
N ARG A 49 4.08 -5.83 8.75
CA ARG A 49 3.29 -5.72 7.51
C ARG A 49 1.88 -5.21 7.79
N GLU A 50 1.15 -5.83 8.72
CA GLU A 50 -0.23 -5.41 9.05
C GLU A 50 -0.27 -3.97 9.59
N LYS A 51 0.68 -3.59 10.47
CA LYS A 51 0.83 -2.19 10.91
C LYS A 51 1.10 -1.24 9.74
N GLY A 52 1.92 -1.66 8.76
CA GLY A 52 2.16 -0.90 7.54
C GLY A 52 0.86 -0.71 6.74
N ILE A 53 0.07 -1.76 6.57
CA ILE A 53 -1.23 -1.70 5.89
C ILE A 53 -2.19 -0.77 6.63
N GLU A 54 -2.31 -0.87 7.95
CA GLU A 54 -3.14 0.03 8.76
C GLU A 54 -2.69 1.49 8.64
N SER A 55 -1.38 1.73 8.68
CA SER A 55 -0.82 3.06 8.48
C SER A 55 -1.16 3.62 7.10
N VAL A 56 -1.04 2.81 6.04
CA VAL A 56 -1.39 3.24 4.68
C VAL A 56 -2.91 3.40 4.49
N LYS A 57 -3.74 2.62 5.19
CA LYS A 57 -5.20 2.83 5.21
C LYS A 57 -5.58 4.14 5.87
N ALA A 58 -4.94 4.47 7.00
CA ALA A 58 -5.21 5.68 7.76
C ALA A 58 -4.64 6.94 7.07
N ASN A 59 -3.40 6.88 6.60
CA ASN A 59 -2.69 8.03 6.02
C ASN A 59 -2.87 8.14 4.51
N GLY A 60 -3.16 7.05 3.81
CA GLY A 60 -3.33 7.07 2.35
C GLY A 60 -4.41 8.03 1.83
N PRO A 61 -5.58 8.21 2.47
CA PRO A 61 -6.53 9.24 2.05
C PRO A 61 -6.05 10.67 2.35
N ASP A 62 -5.14 10.87 3.30
CA ASP A 62 -4.64 12.19 3.74
C ASP A 62 -3.22 12.53 3.23
N SER A 63 -2.54 11.58 2.56
CA SER A 63 -1.14 11.74 2.19
C SER A 63 -0.97 12.94 1.25
N PRO A 64 -0.17 13.96 1.65
CA PRO A 64 0.09 15.11 0.82
C PRO A 64 0.85 14.66 -0.44
N VAL A 65 0.40 15.18 -1.58
CA VAL A 65 1.03 14.92 -2.87
C VAL A 65 2.24 15.82 -2.99
N GLU A 66 3.40 15.32 -2.59
CA GLU A 66 4.67 15.92 -3.02
C GLU A 66 5.08 15.24 -4.32
N ASP A 67 4.68 15.88 -5.42
CA ASP A 67 5.22 15.62 -6.75
C ASP A 67 6.65 16.16 -6.76
N LEU A 68 7.62 15.31 -6.44
CA LEU A 68 9.04 15.63 -6.54
C LEU A 68 9.45 15.57 -8.02
N THR A 69 9.05 16.59 -8.80
CA THR A 69 9.56 16.87 -10.16
C THR A 69 10.95 17.47 -10.14
#